data_AF-U2W391-F1
#
_entry.id   AF-U2W391-F1
#
_cell.length_a   1.000
_cell.length_b   1.000
_cell.length_c   1.000
_cell.angle_alpha   90.00
_cell.angle_beta   90.00
_cell.angle_gamma   90.00
#
_symmetry.space_group_name_H-M   'P 1'
#
loop_
_entity.id
_entity.type
_entity.pdbx_description
1 polymer ?
#
loop_
_entity_poly.entity_id
_entity_poly.type
_entity_poly.pdbx_seq_one_letter_code
_entity_poly.pdbx_strand_id
1 'polypeptide(L)'
;MNEIIGRFHLMWDSFPGLARLISNRHEVIAANMIARNAGFTEGVICAKVGAPETHRGCKMMKMFQDGKAQVQRLGNKIKGWEPIEGYPDLCIHWAVDIPDGD
;
A
#
# COMPACT_ATOMS: atom_id res chain seq x y z
N MET A 1 -12.58 12.94 0.64
CA MET A 1 -11.95 12.04 -0.35
C MET A 1 -10.89 12.76 -1.19
N ASN A 2 -11.21 13.86 -1.88
CA ASN A 2 -10.22 14.58 -2.70
C ASN A 2 -9.01 15.11 -1.90
N GLU A 3 -9.21 15.56 -0.66
CA GLU A 3 -8.13 16.05 0.19
C GLU A 3 -7.10 14.95 0.55
N ILE A 4 -7.56 13.76 0.96
CA ILE A 4 -6.66 12.66 1.32
C ILE A 4 -5.94 12.09 0.11
N ILE A 5 -6.59 12.05 -1.06
CA ILE A 5 -5.96 11.66 -2.33
C ILE A 5 -4.87 12.67 -2.71
N GLY A 6 -5.15 13.97 -2.59
CA GLY A 6 -4.16 15.02 -2.82
C GLY A 6 -2.94 14.89 -1.89
N ARG A 7 -3.17 14.66 -0.59
CA ARG A 7 -2.09 14.42 0.39
C ARG A 7 -1.30 13.16 0.12
N PHE A 8 -1.96 12.10 -0.34
CA PHE A 8 -1.30 10.89 -0.77
C PHE A 8 -0.31 11.18 -1.90
N HIS A 9 -0.75 11.86 -2.96
CA HIS A 9 0.11 12.20 -4.09
C HIS A 9 1.27 13.11 -3.69
N LEU A 10 1.03 14.10 -2.83
CA LEU A 10 2.09 14.98 -2.30
C LEU A 10 3.20 14.21 -1.58
N MET A 11 2.87 13.12 -0.88
CA MET A 11 3.84 12.34 -0.11
C MET A 11 4.47 11.20 -0.91
N TRP A 12 3.69 10.51 -1.73
CA TRP A 12 4.03 9.18 -2.24
C TRP A 12 4.36 9.12 -3.73
N ASP A 13 4.12 10.17 -4.51
CA ASP A 13 4.42 10.15 -5.94
C ASP A 13 5.93 10.10 -6.24
N SER A 14 6.74 10.69 -5.37
CA SER A 14 8.21 10.65 -5.45
C SER A 14 8.84 9.52 -4.63
N PHE A 15 8.04 8.69 -3.95
CA PHE A 15 8.55 7.56 -3.18
C PHE A 15 9.19 6.52 -4.12
N PRO A 16 10.41 6.01 -3.84
CA PRO A 16 11.13 5.11 -4.75
C PRO A 16 10.52 3.70 -4.84
N GLY A 17 9.54 3.39 -4.00
CA GLY A 17 8.83 2.12 -4.00
C GLY A 17 7.39 2.21 -4.51
N LEU A 18 6.68 1.09 -4.40
CA LEU A 18 5.24 1.05 -4.62
C LEU A 18 4.55 1.75 -3.46
N ALA A 19 3.55 2.59 -3.74
CA ALA A 19 2.67 3.14 -2.72
C ALA A 19 1.23 3.19 -3.23
N ARG A 20 0.28 2.79 -2.38
CA ARG A 20 -1.16 2.78 -2.68
C ARG A 20 -1.95 3.22 -1.47
N LEU A 21 -2.99 4.01 -1.71
CA LEU A 21 -4.09 4.24 -0.79
C LEU A 21 -5.17 3.20 -1.07
N ILE A 22 -5.55 2.41 -0.07
CA ILE A 22 -6.44 1.25 -0.22
C ILE A 22 -7.57 1.34 0.82
N SER A 23 -8.81 1.06 0.43
CA SER A 23 -9.92 0.95 1.37
C SER A 23 -9.92 -0.37 2.14
N ASN A 24 -10.67 -0.45 3.23
CA ASN A 24 -10.92 -1.70 3.97
C ASN A 24 -11.66 -2.77 3.16
N ARG A 25 -12.16 -2.42 1.96
CA ARG A 25 -12.72 -3.34 0.96
C ARG A 25 -11.70 -3.80 -0.08
N HIS A 26 -10.41 -3.56 0.17
CA HIS A 26 -9.29 -3.90 -0.71
C HIS A 26 -9.25 -3.11 -2.02
N GLU A 27 -10.06 -2.08 -2.19
CA GLU A 27 -10.10 -1.27 -3.41
C GLU A 27 -8.97 -0.24 -3.40
N VAL A 28 -8.22 -0.13 -4.49
CA VAL A 28 -7.21 0.92 -4.69
C VAL A 28 -7.94 2.24 -4.95
N ILE A 29 -7.72 3.22 -4.08
CA ILE A 29 -8.31 4.57 -4.17
C ILE A 29 -7.36 5.54 -4.88
N ALA A 30 -6.05 5.38 -4.66
CA ALA A 30 -5.00 6.12 -5.33
C ALA A 30 -3.71 5.30 -5.34
N ALA A 31 -2.85 5.52 -6.33
CA ALA A 31 -1.56 4.83 -6.45
C ALA A 31 -0.49 5.77 -7.01
N ASN A 32 0.77 5.59 -6.61
CA ASN A 32 1.85 6.29 -7.28
C ASN A 32 2.15 5.66 -8.66
N MET A 33 2.96 6.33 -9.47
CA MET A 33 3.25 5.88 -10.85
C MET A 33 3.84 4.46 -10.88
N ILE A 34 4.73 4.13 -9.95
CA ILE A 34 5.35 2.79 -9.86
C ILE A 34 4.27 1.72 -9.59
N ALA A 35 3.33 2.00 -8.68
CA ALA A 35 2.23 1.10 -8.38
C ALA A 35 1.22 0.96 -9.52
N ARG A 36 0.89 2.05 -10.22
CA ARG A 36 0.04 2.00 -11.42
C ARG A 36 0.68 1.15 -12.51
N ASN A 37 1.98 1.32 -12.77
CA ASN A 37 2.72 0.52 -13.75
C ASN A 37 2.77 -0.98 -13.39
N ALA A 38 2.69 -1.31 -12.10
CA ALA A 38 2.56 -2.68 -11.60
C ALA A 38 1.11 -3.22 -11.61
N GLY A 39 0.15 -2.48 -12.15
CA GLY A 39 -1.25 -2.88 -12.29
C GLY A 39 -2.18 -2.48 -11.13
N PHE A 40 -1.68 -1.74 -10.14
CA PHE A 40 -2.50 -1.20 -9.06
C PHE A 40 -3.14 0.13 -9.46
N THR A 41 -4.10 0.10 -10.38
CA THR A 41 -4.88 1.27 -10.78
C THR A 41 -6.10 1.44 -9.89
N GLU A 42 -6.63 2.65 -9.84
CA GLU A 42 -7.82 3.02 -9.08
C GLU A 42 -9.03 2.12 -9.44
N GLY A 43 -9.84 1.76 -8.44
CA GLY A 43 -11.00 0.87 -8.58
C GLY A 43 -10.69 -0.62 -8.60
N VAL A 44 -9.42 -1.02 -8.70
CA VAL A 44 -9.03 -2.44 -8.69
C VAL A 44 -8.96 -2.97 -7.27
N ILE A 45 -9.38 -4.22 -7.09
CA ILE A 45 -9.16 -4.97 -5.84
C ILE A 45 -7.70 -5.39 -5.77
N CYS A 46 -6.96 -4.89 -4.77
CA CYS A 46 -5.50 -5.06 -4.67
C CYS A 46 -5.07 -6.53 -4.69
N ALA A 47 -5.87 -7.44 -4.10
CA ALA A 47 -5.62 -8.88 -4.08
C ALA A 47 -5.80 -9.58 -5.44
N LYS A 48 -6.39 -8.91 -6.43
CA LYS A 48 -6.56 -9.41 -7.81
C LYS A 48 -5.42 -8.99 -8.75
N VAL A 49 -4.51 -8.13 -8.29
CA VAL A 49 -3.32 -7.71 -9.06
C VAL A 49 -2.21 -8.73 -8.83
N GLY A 50 -1.70 -9.30 -9.91
CA GLY A 50 -0.68 -10.37 -9.88
C GLY A 50 -1.25 -11.73 -9.48
N ALA A 51 -0.36 -12.68 -9.14
CA ALA A 51 -0.76 -14.01 -8.70
C ALA A 51 -1.32 -13.98 -7.25
N PRO A 52 -2.42 -14.69 -6.93
CA PRO A 52 -3.01 -14.71 -5.59
C PRO A 52 -2.01 -15.04 -4.46
N GLU A 53 -1.02 -15.89 -4.75
CA GLU A 53 0.04 -16.31 -3.83
C GLU A 53 0.88 -15.14 -3.33
N THR A 54 1.00 -14.07 -4.13
CA THR A 54 1.76 -12.86 -3.76
C THR A 54 1.10 -12.07 -2.62
N HIS A 55 -0.19 -12.34 -2.36
CA HIS A 55 -0.97 -11.77 -1.25
C HIS A 55 -1.06 -12.70 -0.04
N ARG A 56 -0.45 -13.90 -0.10
CA ARG A 56 -0.41 -14.81 1.04
C ARG A 56 0.30 -14.15 2.22
N GLY A 57 -0.37 -14.07 3.36
CA GLY A 57 0.15 -13.42 4.56
C GLY A 57 0.03 -11.90 4.58
N CYS A 58 -0.79 -11.31 3.70
CA CYS A 58 -1.16 -9.89 3.75
C CYS A 58 -1.55 -9.46 5.17
N LYS A 59 -0.96 -8.36 5.66
CA LYS A 59 -1.19 -7.85 7.01
C LYS A 59 -2.20 -6.71 7.08
N MET A 60 -2.87 -6.37 5.97
CA MET A 60 -3.83 -5.26 5.91
C MET A 60 -4.98 -5.43 6.92
N MET A 61 -5.59 -6.61 7.00
CA MET A 61 -6.69 -6.83 7.96
C MET A 61 -6.20 -6.81 9.41
N LYS A 62 -4.98 -7.28 9.66
CA LYS A 62 -4.36 -7.18 10.98
C LYS A 62 -4.10 -5.71 11.37
N MET A 63 -3.65 -4.89 10.41
CA MET A 63 -3.49 -3.44 10.61
C MET A 63 -4.82 -2.80 11.02
N PHE A 64 -5.91 -3.07 10.29
CA PHE A 64 -7.23 -2.53 10.63
C PHE A 64 -7.74 -3.02 12.00
N GLN A 65 -7.53 -4.29 12.33
CA GLN A 65 -7.92 -4.86 13.63
C GLN A 65 -7.15 -4.23 14.80
N ASP A 66 -5.84 -4.07 14.65
CA ASP A 66 -4.97 -3.57 15.72
C ASP A 66 -4.99 -2.03 15.81
N GLY A 67 -5.42 -1.34 14.75
CA GLY A 67 -5.28 0.11 14.61
C GLY A 67 -3.82 0.57 14.58
N LYS A 68 -2.89 -0.31 14.20
CA LYS A 68 -1.44 -0.09 14.26
C LYS A 68 -0.76 -0.55 12.99
N ALA A 69 0.26 0.21 12.57
CA ALA A 69 1.06 -0.13 11.42
C ALA A 69 1.65 -1.55 11.52
N GLN A 70 1.66 -2.25 10.40
CA GLN A 70 2.24 -3.58 10.27
C GLN A 70 3.37 -3.51 9.25
N VAL A 71 4.49 -4.18 9.51
CA VAL A 71 5.64 -4.23 8.61
C VAL A 71 6.03 -5.68 8.39
N GLN A 72 6.42 -6.01 7.16
CA GLN A 72 6.93 -7.33 6.79
C GLN A 72 8.18 -7.17 5.93
N ARG A 73 9.26 -7.87 6.29
CA ARG A 73 10.44 -8.02 5.45
C ARG A 73 10.39 -9.38 4.73
N LEU A 74 10.67 -9.37 3.43
CA LEU A 74 10.77 -10.55 2.57
C LEU A 74 12.06 -10.42 1.77
N GLY A 75 13.14 -11.05 2.23
CA GLY A 75 14.48 -10.90 1.63
C GLY A 75 14.95 -9.44 1.68
N ASN A 76 15.21 -8.87 0.50
CA ASN A 76 15.58 -7.47 0.31
C ASN A 76 14.37 -6.53 0.20
N LYS A 77 13.12 -7.01 0.30
CA LYS A 77 11.92 -6.16 0.22
C LYS A 77 11.33 -5.88 1.59
N ILE A 78 10.94 -4.63 1.86
CA ILE A 78 10.10 -4.27 3.01
C ILE A 78 8.72 -3.86 2.48
N LYS A 79 7.67 -4.31 3.16
CA LYS A 79 6.28 -3.91 2.96
C LYS A 79 5.73 -3.31 4.23
N GLY A 80 4.93 -2.26 4.12
CA GLY A 80 4.22 -1.64 5.24
C GLY A 80 2.73 -1.48 4.95
N TRP A 81 1.91 -1.62 5.99
CA TRP A 81 0.49 -1.29 6.00
C TRP A 81 0.27 -0.31 7.15
N GLU A 82 -0.14 0.91 6.83
CA GLU A 82 -0.28 1.99 7.81
C GLU A 82 -1.74 2.45 7.91
N PRO A 83 -2.28 2.59 9.14
CA PRO A 83 -3.55 3.28 9.35
C PRO A 83 -3.38 4.77 9.07
N ILE A 84 -4.47 5.43 8.69
CA ILE A 84 -4.49 6.88 8.48
C ILE A 84 -5.35 7.52 9.57
N GLU A 85 -4.77 8.41 10.35
CA GLU A 85 -5.50 9.16 11.38
C GLU A 85 -6.65 9.97 10.74
N GLY A 86 -7.85 9.85 11.30
CA GLY A 86 -9.07 10.46 10.76
C GLY A 86 -9.71 9.71 9.59
N TYR A 87 -9.11 8.63 9.08
CA TYR A 87 -9.63 7.80 8.00
C TYR A 87 -9.53 6.29 8.33
N PRO A 88 -10.39 5.78 9.24
CA PRO A 88 -10.28 4.43 9.80
C PRO A 88 -10.54 3.30 8.79
N ASP A 89 -11.12 3.62 7.64
CA ASP A 89 -11.41 2.72 6.54
C ASP A 89 -10.32 2.74 5.45
N LEU A 90 -9.24 3.52 5.63
CA LEU A 90 -8.15 3.63 4.67
C LEU A 90 -6.83 3.10 5.21
N CYS A 91 -6.00 2.62 4.29
CA CYS A 91 -4.70 2.04 4.52
C CYS A 91 -3.70 2.60 3.50
N ILE A 92 -2.50 2.97 3.94
CA ILE A 92 -1.37 3.14 3.02
C ILE A 92 -0.62 1.81 2.97
N HIS A 93 -0.52 1.21 1.78
CA HIS A 93 0.27 0.00 1.55
C HIS A 93 1.43 0.29 0.61
N TRP A 94 2.62 0.36 1.17
CA TRP A 94 3.85 0.60 0.43
C TRP A 94 4.77 -0.62 0.43
N ALA A 95 5.67 -0.66 -0.54
CA ALA A 95 6.74 -1.64 -0.60
C ALA A 95 7.98 -1.01 -1.25
N VAL A 96 9.15 -1.26 -0.68
CA VAL A 96 10.43 -0.76 -1.17
C VAL A 96 11.48 -1.86 -1.12
N ASP A 97 12.34 -1.88 -2.13
CA ASP A 97 13.52 -2.74 -2.14
C ASP A 97 14.64 -2.04 -1.35
N ILE A 98 15.29 -2.79 -0.46
CA ILE A 98 16.50 -2.40 0.24
C ILE A 98 17.64 -2.71 -0.73
N PRO A 99 18.43 -1.71 -1.15
CA PRO A 99 19.65 -1.95 -1.90
C PRO A 99 20.58 -2.87 -1.11
N ASP A 100 21.36 -3.69 -1.81
CA ASP A 100 22.54 -4.28 -1.19
C ASP A 100 23.45 -3.14 -0.72
N GLY A 101 24.08 -3.30 0.45
CA GLY A 101 25.02 -2.29 0.94
C GLY A 101 26.21 -2.18 -0.01
N ASP A 102 26.63 -0.95 -0.30
CA ASP A 102 27.90 -0.66 -0.98
C ASP A 102 29.10 -1.24 -0.23
#